data_AF-A0A2D9RFT2-F1
#
_entry.id   AF-A0A2D9RFT2-F1
#
_cell.length_a   1.000
_cell.length_b   1.000
_cell.length_c   1.000
_cell.angle_alpha   90.00
_cell.angle_beta   90.00
_cell.angle_gamma   90.00
#
_symmetry.space_group_name_H-M   'P 1'
#
loop_
_entity.id
_entity.type
_entity.pdbx_description
1 polymer ?
#
loop_
_entity_poly.entity_id
_entity_poly.type
_entity_poly.pdbx_seq_one_letter_code
_entity_poly.pdbx_strand_id
1 'polypeptide(L)'
;ESIRFSPPSPQGRAGDVSVIWDLMIHDLDLAGCLIPGKFTSVEATGKKIHTDHLDEATAQFTYSSGAKAILKASRAAEARERKMRVVYETGEISVDFLTRQVINTTPYKVEVDISPQLPDPLGAADESFFKACLGEHDSPIPGHGAISAVAMAEAAEASALR
;
A
#
# COMPACT_ATOMS: atom_id res chain seq x y z
N GLU A 1 -1.20 5.03 -8.48
CA GLU A 1 0.15 5.49 -8.08
C GLU A 1 0.16 5.70 -6.56
N SER A 2 1.21 5.25 -5.84
CA SER A 2 1.39 5.54 -4.42
C SER A 2 2.80 6.04 -4.11
N ILE A 3 2.91 6.89 -3.10
CA ILE A 3 4.15 7.36 -2.51
C ILE A 3 4.04 7.17 -1.00
N ARG A 4 5.01 6.46 -0.43
CA ARG A 4 5.15 6.25 1.01
C ARG A 4 6.58 6.47 1.45
N PHE A 5 6.87 7.70 1.81
CA PHE A 5 8.19 8.17 2.18
C PHE A 5 8.25 8.54 3.64
N SER A 6 9.38 8.21 4.26
CA SER A 6 9.74 8.64 5.60
C SER A 6 11.23 8.94 5.67
N PRO A 7 11.65 9.88 6.54
CA PRO A 7 13.05 10.03 6.89
C PRO A 7 13.62 8.82 7.62
N PRO A 8 14.95 8.67 7.64
CA PRO A 8 15.62 7.66 8.43
C PRO A 8 15.17 7.70 9.88
N SER A 9 14.92 6.52 10.47
CA SER A 9 14.58 6.42 11.88
C SER A 9 15.75 6.95 12.74
N PRO A 10 15.52 7.92 13.65
CA PRO A 10 16.60 8.43 14.51
C PRO A 10 17.22 7.37 15.42
N GLN A 11 16.48 6.28 15.72
CA GLN A 11 16.92 5.17 16.56
C GLN A 11 17.24 3.90 15.76
N GLY A 12 17.30 3.97 14.42
CA GLY A 12 17.57 2.80 13.58
C GLY A 12 16.49 1.72 13.62
N ARG A 13 15.25 2.06 13.97
CA ARG A 13 14.12 1.11 13.92
C ARG A 13 13.75 0.79 12.47
N ALA A 14 13.23 -0.42 12.26
CA ALA A 14 12.76 -0.93 10.97
C ALA A 14 13.86 -0.97 9.89
N GLY A 15 15.11 -1.28 10.27
CA GLY A 15 16.23 -1.45 9.34
C GLY A 15 16.58 -2.90 8.99
N ASP A 16 15.85 -3.84 9.56
CA ASP A 16 16.05 -5.30 9.50
C ASP A 16 15.27 -5.98 8.37
N VAL A 17 14.48 -5.22 7.61
CA VAL A 17 13.72 -5.70 6.44
C VAL A 17 13.74 -4.65 5.33
N SER A 18 13.41 -5.04 4.10
CA SER A 18 13.27 -4.11 2.96
C SER A 18 12.03 -3.21 3.10
N VAL A 19 12.09 -1.98 2.57
CA VAL A 19 10.92 -1.08 2.50
C VAL A 19 9.76 -1.64 1.69
N ILE A 20 10.00 -2.62 0.82
CA ILE A 20 8.91 -3.30 0.11
C ILE A 20 8.00 -4.02 1.11
N TRP A 21 8.60 -4.72 2.07
CA TRP A 21 7.90 -5.51 3.07
C TRP A 21 7.34 -4.69 4.23
N ASP A 22 8.02 -3.61 4.62
CA ASP A 22 7.62 -2.79 5.78
C ASP A 22 6.71 -1.61 5.41
N LEU A 23 6.93 -0.99 4.25
CA LEU A 23 6.20 0.22 3.83
C LEU A 23 5.28 -0.07 2.64
N MET A 24 5.83 -0.63 1.55
CA MET A 24 5.10 -0.80 0.29
C MET A 24 3.97 -1.82 0.38
N ILE A 25 4.07 -2.85 1.23
CA ILE A 25 3.10 -3.95 1.35
C ILE A 25 1.66 -3.47 1.55
N HIS A 26 1.48 -2.41 2.33
CA HIS A 26 0.16 -1.82 2.56
C HIS A 26 -0.42 -1.17 1.30
N ASP A 27 0.44 -0.54 0.49
CA ASP A 27 0.01 0.08 -0.75
C ASP A 27 -0.19 -0.99 -1.85
N LEU A 28 0.54 -2.12 -1.78
CA LEU A 28 0.31 -3.30 -2.62
C LEU A 28 -1.04 -3.95 -2.30
N ASP A 29 -1.38 -4.08 -1.02
CA ASP A 29 -2.67 -4.59 -0.57
C ASP A 29 -3.83 -3.70 -1.08
N LEU A 30 -3.69 -2.37 -0.94
CA LEU A 30 -4.66 -1.42 -1.51
C LEU A 30 -4.73 -1.54 -3.04
N ALA A 31 -3.60 -1.69 -3.73
CA ALA A 31 -3.59 -1.88 -5.18
C ALA A 31 -4.32 -3.17 -5.60
N GLY A 32 -4.14 -4.27 -4.87
CA GLY A 32 -4.85 -5.53 -5.08
C GLY A 32 -6.35 -5.45 -4.82
N CYS A 33 -6.78 -4.59 -3.88
CA CYS A 33 -8.20 -4.31 -3.66
C CYS A 33 -8.82 -3.46 -4.79
N LEU A 34 -8.05 -2.52 -5.35
CA LEU A 34 -8.55 -1.54 -6.32
C LEU A 34 -8.48 -2.03 -7.78
N ILE A 35 -7.49 -2.87 -8.11
CA ILE A 35 -7.28 -3.35 -9.47
C ILE A 35 -7.67 -4.82 -9.54
N PRO A 36 -8.78 -5.17 -10.22
CA PRO A 36 -9.21 -6.56 -10.30
C PRO A 36 -8.25 -7.39 -11.15
N GLY A 37 -8.07 -8.65 -10.73
CA GLY A 37 -7.25 -9.64 -11.43
C GLY A 37 -5.80 -9.70 -10.96
N LYS A 38 -5.02 -10.56 -11.61
CA LYS A 38 -3.59 -10.74 -11.30
C LYS A 38 -2.74 -9.85 -12.19
N PHE A 39 -1.64 -9.34 -11.65
CA PHE A 39 -0.63 -8.69 -12.47
C PHE A 39 0.02 -9.70 -13.43
N THR A 40 0.47 -9.23 -14.58
CA THR A 40 1.16 -10.02 -15.62
C THR A 40 2.66 -9.79 -15.63
N SER A 41 3.12 -8.63 -15.15
CA SER A 41 4.56 -8.31 -15.03
C SER A 41 4.81 -7.28 -13.94
N VAL A 42 6.04 -7.27 -13.44
CA VAL A 42 6.56 -6.25 -12.52
C VAL A 42 7.95 -5.83 -12.98
N GLU A 43 8.19 -4.52 -12.96
CA GLU A 43 9.51 -3.91 -13.08
C GLU A 43 9.76 -3.12 -11.80
N ALA A 44 10.85 -3.43 -11.09
CA ALA A 44 11.20 -2.72 -9.87
C ALA A 44 12.68 -2.36 -9.83
N THR A 45 12.97 -1.28 -9.11
CA THR A 45 14.33 -0.82 -8.79
C THR A 45 14.41 -0.58 -7.30
N GLY A 46 15.57 -0.83 -6.70
CA GLY A 46 15.79 -0.62 -5.28
C GLY A 46 17.18 -0.06 -4.99
N LYS A 47 17.32 0.59 -3.83
CA LYS A 47 18.60 1.10 -3.34
C LYS A 47 18.75 0.79 -1.85
N LYS A 48 19.96 0.38 -1.48
CA LYS A 48 20.42 0.29 -0.09
C LYS A 48 21.19 1.57 0.23
N ILE A 49 20.85 2.26 1.30
CA ILE A 49 21.43 3.58 1.63
C ILE A 49 22.13 3.52 2.99
N HIS A 50 21.41 3.10 4.03
CA HIS A 50 21.92 3.04 5.40
C HIS A 50 21.61 1.71 6.09
N THR A 51 20.98 0.74 5.41
CA THR A 51 20.78 -0.64 5.88
C THR A 51 21.33 -1.66 4.87
N ASP A 52 21.41 -2.92 5.30
CA ASP A 52 21.74 -4.05 4.40
C ASP A 52 20.55 -4.49 3.53
N HIS A 53 19.39 -3.85 3.69
CA HIS A 53 18.17 -4.08 2.94
C HIS A 53 17.83 -2.89 2.04
N LEU A 54 16.82 -3.04 1.17
CA LEU A 54 16.36 -1.93 0.35
C LEU A 54 15.76 -0.84 1.25
N ASP A 55 16.36 0.35 1.23
CA ASP A 55 15.87 1.55 1.91
C ASP A 55 14.98 2.40 1.00
N GLU A 56 15.12 2.21 -0.32
CA GLU A 56 14.23 2.78 -1.33
C GLU A 56 13.84 1.72 -2.34
N ALA A 57 12.59 1.75 -2.80
CA ALA A 57 12.11 0.92 -3.88
C ALA A 57 11.04 1.64 -4.71
N THR A 58 11.08 1.45 -6.03
CA THR A 58 10.00 1.79 -6.95
C THR A 58 9.61 0.53 -7.71
N ALA A 59 8.31 0.20 -7.73
CA ALA A 59 7.78 -0.95 -8.45
C ALA A 59 6.62 -0.53 -9.37
N GLN A 60 6.61 -1.02 -10.60
CA GLN A 60 5.52 -0.88 -11.56
C GLN A 60 4.97 -2.25 -11.92
N PHE A 61 3.72 -2.50 -11.55
CA PHE A 61 2.96 -3.68 -11.94
C PHE A 61 2.10 -3.36 -13.16
N THR A 62 2.08 -4.27 -14.13
CA THR A 62 1.16 -4.23 -15.27
C THR A 62 0.17 -5.38 -15.16
N TYR A 63 -1.10 -5.12 -15.44
CA TYR A 63 -2.19 -6.10 -15.38
C TYR A 63 -2.67 -6.46 -16.79
N SER A 64 -3.34 -7.60 -16.94
CA SER A 64 -3.89 -8.06 -18.23
C SER A 64 -4.95 -7.10 -18.79
N SER A 65 -5.60 -6.31 -17.94
CA SER A 65 -6.54 -5.26 -18.32
C SER A 65 -5.86 -4.01 -18.91
N GLY A 66 -4.53 -3.92 -18.85
CA GLY A 66 -3.78 -2.71 -19.18
C GLY A 66 -3.61 -1.74 -18.00
N ALA A 67 -4.27 -1.99 -16.87
CA ALA A 67 -4.09 -1.20 -15.65
C ALA A 67 -2.64 -1.28 -15.17
N LYS A 68 -2.17 -0.21 -14.53
CA LYS A 68 -0.83 -0.12 -13.96
C LYS A 68 -0.88 0.35 -12.50
N ALA A 69 -0.09 -0.30 -11.65
CA ALA A 69 0.16 0.17 -10.30
C ALA A 69 1.62 0.57 -10.16
N ILE A 70 1.89 1.84 -9.89
CA ILE A 70 3.23 2.38 -9.65
C ILE A 70 3.33 2.76 -8.18
N LEU A 71 4.25 2.13 -7.46
CA LEU A 71 4.40 2.29 -6.02
C LEU A 71 5.82 2.70 -5.69
N LYS A 72 5.97 3.69 -4.81
CA LYS A 72 7.26 4.20 -4.35
C LYS A 72 7.31 4.17 -2.84
N ALA A 73 8.32 3.52 -2.29
CA ALA A 73 8.56 3.45 -0.86
C ALA A 73 10.00 3.89 -0.56
N SER A 74 10.18 4.71 0.49
CA SER A 74 11.51 5.13 0.94
C SER A 74 11.49 5.35 2.45
N ARG A 75 12.50 4.83 3.14
CA ARG A 75 12.80 5.19 4.52
C ARG A 75 14.00 6.14 4.65
N ALA A 76 14.49 6.65 3.52
CA ALA A 76 15.64 7.54 3.43
C ALA A 76 15.29 8.92 2.86
N ALA A 77 14.00 9.25 2.78
CA ALA A 77 13.53 10.50 2.19
C ALA A 77 13.77 11.71 3.09
N GLU A 78 13.83 12.92 2.53
CA GLU A 78 14.02 14.14 3.33
C GLU A 78 12.82 14.46 4.24
N ALA A 79 11.61 14.12 3.80
CA ALA A 79 10.37 14.41 4.50
C ALA A 79 9.39 13.23 4.42
N ARG A 80 8.39 13.23 5.31
CA ARG A 80 7.30 12.26 5.26
C ARG A 80 6.33 12.62 4.14
N GLU A 81 6.01 11.64 3.29
CA GLU A 81 4.92 11.74 2.32
C GLU A 81 4.11 10.44 2.33
N ARG A 82 2.79 10.56 2.34
CA ARG A 82 1.91 9.41 2.18
C ARG A 82 0.76 9.81 1.27
N LYS A 83 0.90 9.52 -0.02
CA LYS A 83 -0.03 9.95 -1.07
C LYS A 83 -0.43 8.78 -1.94
N MET A 84 -1.66 8.81 -2.43
CA MET A 84 -2.14 7.89 -3.45
C MET A 84 -2.94 8.65 -4.48
N ARG A 85 -2.78 8.26 -5.74
CA ARG A 85 -3.53 8.79 -6.87
C ARG A 85 -4.06 7.64 -7.70
N VAL A 86 -5.37 7.63 -7.92
CA VAL A 86 -6.07 6.63 -8.74
C VAL A 86 -6.68 7.35 -9.93
N VAL A 87 -6.37 6.90 -11.13
CA VAL A 87 -6.78 7.54 -12.38
C VAL A 87 -7.69 6.60 -13.14
N TYR A 88 -8.87 7.08 -13.48
CA TYR A 88 -9.87 6.42 -14.31
C TYR A 88 -10.10 7.26 -15.57
N GLU A 89 -10.77 6.68 -16.57
CA GLU A 89 -11.18 7.45 -17.76
C GLU A 89 -12.11 8.62 -17.40
N THR A 90 -12.89 8.48 -16.32
CA THR A 90 -13.86 9.48 -15.86
C THR A 90 -13.27 10.55 -14.94
N GLY A 91 -11.98 10.50 -14.63
CA GLY A 91 -11.31 11.44 -13.72
C GLY A 91 -10.34 10.77 -12.75
N GLU A 92 -9.92 11.52 -11.74
CA GLU A 92 -8.93 11.06 -10.76
C GLU A 92 -9.39 11.30 -9.33
N ILE A 93 -8.89 10.44 -8.43
CA ILE A 93 -8.98 10.58 -6.99
C ILE A 93 -7.57 10.63 -6.45
N SER A 94 -7.22 11.73 -5.79
CA SER A 94 -5.94 11.94 -5.13
C SER A 94 -6.16 12.07 -3.63
N VAL A 95 -5.38 11.33 -2.84
CA VAL A 95 -5.48 11.27 -1.38
C VAL A 95 -4.11 11.62 -0.80
N ASP A 96 -4.08 12.56 0.13
CA ASP A 96 -2.95 12.78 1.03
C ASP A 96 -3.33 12.22 2.41
N PHE A 97 -2.75 11.09 2.77
CA PHE A 97 -3.07 10.37 4.01
C PHE A 97 -2.54 11.07 5.26
N LEU A 98 -1.55 11.97 5.14
CA LEU A 98 -1.02 12.71 6.28
C LEU A 98 -1.97 13.84 6.69
N THR A 99 -2.49 14.56 5.70
CA THR A 99 -3.41 15.70 5.89
C THR A 99 -4.89 15.30 5.82
N ARG A 100 -5.17 14.05 5.42
CA ARG A 100 -6.53 13.52 5.15
C ARG A 100 -7.28 14.27 4.05
N GLN A 101 -6.56 14.98 3.18
CA GLN A 101 -7.17 15.66 2.06
C GLN A 101 -7.45 14.70 0.92
N VAL A 102 -8.61 14.88 0.28
CA VAL A 102 -9.01 14.14 -0.91
C VAL A 102 -9.44 15.14 -1.98
N ILE A 103 -8.90 14.96 -3.18
CA ILE A 103 -9.32 15.67 -4.38
C ILE A 103 -9.97 14.63 -5.29
N ASN A 104 -11.20 14.88 -5.71
CA ASN A 104 -11.96 13.99 -6.57
C ASN A 104 -12.50 14.78 -7.78
N THR A 105 -12.04 14.41 -8.97
CA THR A 105 -12.52 14.98 -10.24
C THR A 105 -13.45 14.04 -11.00
N THR A 106 -13.73 12.87 -10.45
CA THR A 106 -14.70 11.91 -11.02
C THR A 106 -16.13 12.40 -10.81
N PRO A 107 -17.11 11.91 -11.60
CA PRO A 107 -18.53 12.22 -11.39
C PRO A 107 -19.13 11.51 -10.16
N TYR A 108 -18.37 10.65 -9.49
CA TYR A 108 -18.85 9.85 -8.37
C TYR A 108 -18.68 10.60 -7.05
N LYS A 109 -19.68 10.49 -6.17
CA LYS A 109 -19.58 11.03 -4.81
C LYS A 109 -18.53 10.22 -4.03
N VAL A 110 -17.52 10.90 -3.51
CA VAL A 110 -16.54 10.32 -2.58
C VAL A 110 -16.73 10.99 -1.23
N GLU A 111 -16.97 10.19 -0.20
CA GLU A 111 -17.04 10.71 1.18
C GLU A 111 -15.62 10.83 1.72
N VAL A 112 -15.29 12.04 2.17
CA VAL A 112 -13.95 12.39 2.65
C VAL A 112 -13.99 12.52 4.17
N ASP A 113 -12.91 12.11 4.81
CA ASP A 113 -12.74 12.14 6.26
C ASP A 113 -13.91 11.48 7.03
N ILE A 114 -14.16 10.21 6.69
CA ILE A 114 -15.07 9.33 7.45
C ILE A 114 -14.47 8.90 8.79
N SER A 115 -13.26 9.37 9.14
CA SER A 115 -12.58 8.97 10.37
C SER A 115 -13.38 9.20 11.66
N PRO A 116 -14.25 10.23 11.79
CA PRO A 116 -15.12 10.37 12.97
C PRO A 116 -16.23 9.33 13.05
N GLN A 117 -16.53 8.65 11.94
CA GLN A 117 -17.59 7.62 11.83
C GLN A 117 -16.99 6.21 11.91
N LEU A 118 -15.68 6.09 11.76
CA LEU A 118 -14.98 4.83 11.83
C LEU A 118 -14.54 4.55 13.28
N PRO A 119 -14.70 3.31 13.76
CA PRO A 119 -14.10 2.88 15.02
C PRO A 119 -12.57 2.95 14.95
N ASP A 120 -11.91 2.89 16.11
CA ASP A 120 -10.46 2.71 16.16
C ASP A 120 -10.05 1.51 15.27
N PRO A 121 -9.19 1.69 14.25
CA PRO A 121 -8.96 0.64 13.27
C PRO A 121 -8.38 -0.64 13.88
N LEU A 122 -7.54 -0.51 14.92
CA LEU A 122 -6.95 -1.67 15.59
C LEU A 122 -8.01 -2.38 16.45
N GLY A 123 -8.73 -1.63 17.29
CA GLY A 123 -9.82 -2.18 18.09
C GLY A 123 -10.90 -2.84 17.24
N ALA A 124 -11.27 -2.23 16.11
CA ALA A 124 -12.24 -2.80 15.18
C ALA A 124 -11.74 -4.10 14.53
N ALA A 125 -10.45 -4.18 14.19
CA ALA A 125 -9.85 -5.41 13.68
C ALA A 125 -9.85 -6.52 14.74
N ASP A 126 -9.46 -6.21 15.98
CA ASP A 126 -9.44 -7.15 17.10
C ASP A 126 -10.85 -7.66 17.42
N GLU A 127 -11.83 -6.76 17.55
CA GLU A 127 -13.23 -7.12 17.78
C GLU A 127 -13.79 -8.00 16.68
N SER A 128 -13.49 -7.66 15.42
CA SER A 128 -13.95 -8.46 14.28
C SER A 128 -13.31 -9.84 14.25
N PHE A 129 -12.03 -9.94 14.61
CA PHE A 129 -11.34 -11.22 14.75
C PHE A 129 -11.97 -12.09 15.84
N PHE A 130 -12.31 -11.52 17.01
CA PHE A 130 -12.96 -12.27 18.08
C PHE A 130 -14.34 -12.77 17.67
N LYS A 131 -15.16 -11.91 17.05
CA LYS A 131 -16.48 -12.30 16.54
C LYS A 131 -16.40 -13.42 15.50
N ALA A 132 -15.39 -13.37 14.63
CA ALA A 132 -15.14 -14.45 13.68
C ALA A 132 -14.73 -15.76 14.38
N CYS A 133 -13.89 -15.71 15.41
CA CYS A 133 -13.55 -16.88 16.23
C CYS A 133 -14.77 -17.47 16.96
N LEU A 134 -15.71 -16.63 17.36
CA LEU A 134 -16.97 -17.04 17.99
C LEU A 134 -18.00 -17.57 16.98
N GLY A 135 -17.71 -17.51 15.68
CA GLY A 135 -18.62 -17.95 14.61
C GLY A 135 -19.77 -16.99 14.33
N GLU A 136 -19.68 -15.73 14.78
CA GLU A 136 -20.72 -14.73 14.57
C GLU A 136 -20.76 -14.22 13.12
N HIS A 137 -19.60 -14.20 12.44
CA HIS A 137 -19.47 -13.89 11.02
C HIS A 137 -18.15 -14.42 10.45
N ASP A 138 -17.98 -14.40 9.13
CA ASP A 138 -16.70 -14.70 8.47
C ASP A 138 -15.68 -13.57 8.69
N SER A 139 -14.38 -13.88 8.71
CA SER A 139 -13.34 -12.85 8.82
C SER A 139 -13.45 -11.83 7.67
N PRO A 140 -13.52 -10.52 7.95
CA PRO A 140 -13.65 -9.50 6.92
C PRO A 140 -12.38 -9.35 6.09
N ILE A 141 -11.24 -9.82 6.60
CA ILE A 141 -9.96 -9.89 5.89
C ILE A 141 -9.62 -11.37 5.70
N PRO A 142 -10.26 -12.05 4.75
CA PRO A 142 -9.97 -13.45 4.47
C PRO A 142 -8.53 -13.56 3.93
N GLY A 143 -7.81 -14.61 4.36
CA GLY A 143 -6.37 -14.75 4.07
C GLY A 143 -5.98 -14.69 2.59
N HIS A 144 -6.92 -14.93 1.67
CA HIS A 144 -6.68 -14.80 0.24
C HIS A 144 -6.34 -13.36 -0.22
N GLY A 145 -6.84 -12.32 0.47
CA GLY A 145 -6.48 -10.93 0.19
C GLY A 145 -4.99 -10.69 0.46
N ALA A 146 -4.51 -11.15 1.63
CA ALA A 146 -3.12 -11.04 2.03
C ALA A 146 -2.16 -11.80 1.09
N ILE A 147 -2.59 -12.94 0.53
CA ILE A 147 -1.77 -13.71 -0.43
C ILE A 147 -1.40 -12.87 -1.66
N SER A 148 -2.31 -12.03 -2.16
CA SER A 148 -2.04 -11.18 -3.32
C SER A 148 -0.97 -10.14 -3.02
N ALA A 149 -1.07 -9.45 -1.88
CA ALA A 149 -0.09 -8.45 -1.47
C ALA A 149 1.31 -9.07 -1.26
N VAL A 150 1.37 -10.24 -0.62
CA VAL A 150 2.62 -10.98 -0.42
C VAL A 150 3.23 -11.40 -1.76
N ALA A 151 2.45 -11.98 -2.67
CA ALA A 151 2.94 -12.38 -3.99
C ALA A 151 3.46 -11.18 -4.80
N MET A 152 2.80 -10.03 -4.69
CA MET A 152 3.28 -8.78 -5.31
C MET A 152 4.60 -8.31 -4.69
N ALA A 153 4.73 -8.37 -3.36
CA ALA A 153 5.95 -7.98 -2.65
C ALA A 153 7.14 -8.88 -3.01
N GLU A 154 6.95 -10.20 -3.04
CA GLU A 154 7.98 -11.15 -3.47
C GLU A 154 8.46 -10.84 -4.89
N ALA A 155 7.52 -10.62 -5.82
CA ALA A 155 7.84 -10.32 -7.21
C ALA A 155 8.57 -8.97 -7.36
N ALA A 156 8.15 -7.94 -6.61
CA ALA A 156 8.81 -6.64 -6.60
C ALA A 156 10.23 -6.72 -6.00
N GLU A 157 10.41 -7.38 -4.87
CA GLU A 157 11.71 -7.57 -4.23
C GLU A 157 12.67 -8.34 -5.15
N ALA A 158 12.23 -9.44 -5.74
CA ALA A 158 13.01 -10.21 -6.69
C ALA A 158 13.34 -9.44 -7.98
N SER A 159 12.49 -8.48 -8.39
CA SER A 159 12.83 -7.57 -9.49
C SER A 159 13.79 -6.47 -9.07
N ALA A 160 13.69 -5.94 -7.86
CA ALA A 160 14.51 -4.82 -7.38
C ALA A 160 15.94 -5.23 -6.99
N LEU A 161 16.15 -6.50 -6.64
CA LEU A 161 17.45 -7.08 -6.29
C LEU A 161 18.22 -7.66 -7.49
N ARG A 162 17.63 -7.67 -8.68
CA ARG A 162 18.30 -8.07 -9.93
C ARG A 162 19.15 -6.93 -10.48
#